data_AF-A0A271LRF8-F1
#
_entry.id   AF-A0A271LRF8-F1
#
_cell.length_a   1.000
_cell.length_b   1.000
_cell.length_c   1.000
_cell.angle_alpha   90.00
_cell.angle_beta   90.00
_cell.angle_gamma   90.00
#
_symmetry.space_group_name_H-M   'P 1'
#
loop_
_entity.id
_entity.type
_entity.pdbx_description
1 polymer ?
#
loop_
_entity_poly.entity_id
_entity_poly.type
_entity_poly.pdbx_seq_one_letter_code
_entity_poly.pdbx_strand_id
1 'polypeptide(L)'
;MKQHRSGHRASLPFHAFSSFNKKGGMVDRRVERQRNRALDMYQEMSTYENIAECLDISVTTVVQYVARARQKGDVRANRPFKHRGRLQALQRRKAIREMKALGMSAREIAKQLGINVRLVQIRLKESGNG
;
A
#
# COMPACT_ATOMS: atom_id res chain seq x y z
N MET A 1 32.50 50.93 -25.39
CA MET A 1 31.75 50.94 -24.10
C MET A 1 30.80 49.75 -24.07
N LYS A 2 31.10 48.69 -23.30
CA LYS A 2 30.23 47.52 -23.18
C LYS A 2 29.15 47.82 -22.15
N GLN A 3 27.92 48.01 -22.60
CA GLN A 3 26.77 48.19 -21.71
C GLN A 3 26.53 46.88 -20.95
N HIS A 4 26.90 46.86 -19.67
CA HIS A 4 26.45 45.82 -18.74
C HIS A 4 24.95 45.99 -18.54
N ARG A 5 24.15 45.20 -19.26
CA ARG A 5 22.72 45.05 -18.97
C ARG A 5 22.59 44.34 -17.61
N SER A 6 22.43 45.11 -16.55
CA SER A 6 21.97 44.64 -15.25
C SER A 6 20.51 44.21 -15.39
N GLY A 7 20.30 43.01 -15.94
CA GLY A 7 18.98 42.39 -15.98
C GLY A 7 18.54 42.05 -14.57
N HIS A 8 17.71 42.91 -13.97
CA HIS A 8 16.92 42.49 -12.81
C HIS A 8 16.05 41.32 -13.27
N ARG A 9 16.42 40.10 -12.85
CA ARG A 9 15.54 38.93 -13.01
C ARG A 9 14.26 39.27 -12.30
N ALA A 10 13.15 39.34 -13.04
CA ALA A 10 11.82 39.48 -12.44
C ALA A 10 11.72 38.45 -11.32
N SER A 11 11.38 38.90 -10.11
CA SER A 11 11.18 38.04 -8.96
C SER A 11 9.92 37.21 -9.21
N LEU A 12 10.08 36.10 -9.93
CA LEU A 12 9.01 35.14 -10.11
C LEU A 12 8.66 34.55 -8.75
N PRO A 13 7.37 34.26 -8.49
CA PRO A 13 6.97 33.64 -7.24
C PRO A 13 7.64 32.26 -7.09
N PHE A 14 7.88 31.83 -5.86
CA PHE A 14 8.70 30.63 -5.57
C PHE A 14 8.24 29.37 -6.33
N HIS A 15 6.94 29.23 -6.58
CA HIS A 15 6.38 28.09 -7.31
C HIS A 15 6.79 28.07 -8.79
N ALA A 16 7.12 29.19 -9.41
CA ALA A 16 7.61 29.24 -10.79
C ALA A 16 8.94 28.48 -10.97
N PHE A 17 9.73 28.37 -9.90
CA PHE A 17 10.99 27.63 -9.90
C PHE A 17 10.85 26.16 -9.50
N SER A 18 9.64 25.73 -9.12
CA SER A 18 9.35 24.33 -8.80
C SER A 18 9.67 23.42 -9.98
N SER A 19 10.23 22.24 -9.70
CA SER A 19 10.52 21.22 -10.71
C SER A 19 9.28 20.82 -11.51
N PHE A 20 8.09 20.87 -10.90
CA PHE A 20 6.81 20.63 -11.56
C PHE A 20 6.49 21.67 -12.64
N ASN A 21 6.68 22.96 -12.33
CA ASN A 21 6.41 24.06 -13.26
C ASN A 21 7.50 24.19 -14.33
N LYS A 22 8.76 23.91 -13.99
CA LYS A 22 9.87 23.87 -14.97
C LYS A 22 9.70 22.78 -16.03
N LYS A 23 9.07 21.66 -15.69
CA LYS A 23 8.84 20.52 -16.61
C LYS A 23 7.44 20.52 -17.22
N GLY A 24 6.69 21.62 -17.16
CA GLY A 24 5.37 21.73 -17.79
C GLY A 24 4.28 20.87 -17.14
N GLY A 25 4.29 20.73 -15.81
CA GLY A 25 3.29 19.94 -15.09
C GLY A 25 3.62 18.45 -14.95
N MET A 26 4.85 18.05 -15.28
CA MET A 26 5.33 16.68 -15.07
C MET A 26 5.91 16.50 -13.66
N VAL A 27 5.40 15.50 -12.94
CA VAL A 27 5.96 15.09 -11.64
C VAL A 27 7.32 14.45 -11.84
N ASP A 28 8.24 14.65 -10.90
CA ASP A 28 9.54 13.98 -10.94
C ASP A 28 9.39 12.45 -10.86
N ARG A 29 10.13 11.71 -11.71
CA ARG A 29 10.10 10.24 -11.75
C ARG A 29 10.37 9.60 -10.38
N ARG A 30 11.18 10.23 -9.52
CA ARG A 30 11.41 9.73 -8.16
C ARG A 30 10.15 9.79 -7.32
N VAL A 31 9.44 10.91 -7.35
CA VAL A 31 8.19 11.13 -6.61
C VAL A 31 7.09 10.20 -7.14
N GLU A 32 7.01 10.01 -8.45
CA GLU A 32 6.08 9.06 -9.05
C GLU A 32 6.34 7.62 -8.59
N ARG A 33 7.59 7.15 -8.65
CA ARG A 33 7.94 5.80 -8.17
C ARG A 33 7.62 5.62 -6.69
N GLN A 34 7.93 6.63 -5.87
CA GLN A 34 7.65 6.59 -4.44
C GLN A 34 6.14 6.53 -4.16
N ARG A 35 5.34 7.35 -4.86
CA ARG A 35 3.87 7.32 -4.77
C ARG A 35 3.31 5.94 -5.16
N ASN A 36 3.77 5.38 -6.28
CA ASN A 36 3.27 4.09 -6.76
C ASN A 36 3.61 2.98 -5.75
N ARG A 37 4.83 2.96 -5.21
CA ARG A 37 5.24 2.01 -4.16
C ARG A 37 4.41 2.16 -2.89
N ALA A 38 4.08 3.39 -2.49
CA ALA A 38 3.19 3.63 -1.35
C ALA A 38 1.79 3.04 -1.58
N LEU A 39 1.25 3.18 -2.79
CA LEU A 39 -0.06 2.62 -3.17
C LEU A 39 -0.04 1.09 -3.24
N ASP A 40 1.05 0.48 -3.71
CA ASP A 40 1.22 -0.98 -3.72
C ASP A 40 1.24 -1.54 -2.30
N MET A 41 2.07 -0.96 -1.43
CA MET A 41 2.10 -1.32 -0.01
C MET A 41 0.74 -1.07 0.67
N TYR A 42 0.04 -0.01 0.26
CA TYR A 42 -1.29 0.27 0.75
C TYR A 42 -2.28 -0.81 0.29
N GLN A 43 -2.25 -1.26 -0.97
CA GLN A 43 -3.11 -2.35 -1.43
C GLN A 43 -2.84 -3.66 -0.66
N GLU A 44 -1.59 -3.92 -0.30
CA GLU A 44 -1.15 -5.05 0.53
C GLU A 44 -1.53 -4.94 2.03
N MET A 45 -2.35 -3.94 2.38
CA MET A 45 -2.86 -3.70 3.74
C MET A 45 -1.79 -3.24 4.74
N SER A 46 -0.68 -2.63 4.30
CA SER A 46 0.29 -1.98 5.20
C SER A 46 -0.30 -0.75 5.90
N THR A 47 0.05 -0.48 7.15
CA THR A 47 -0.44 0.73 7.84
C THR A 47 0.20 1.99 7.26
N TYR A 48 -0.38 3.17 7.51
CA TYR A 48 0.20 4.42 7.00
C TYR A 48 1.56 4.68 7.63
N GLU A 49 1.72 4.31 8.90
CA GLU A 49 2.95 4.39 9.68
C GLU A 49 4.04 3.50 9.07
N ASN A 50 3.74 2.24 8.75
CA ASN A 50 4.72 1.33 8.17
C ASN A 50 5.14 1.77 6.76
N ILE A 51 4.21 2.33 5.97
CA ILE A 51 4.53 2.84 4.62
C ILE A 51 5.44 4.07 4.74
N ALA A 52 5.11 4.97 5.66
CA ALA A 52 5.90 6.16 5.94
C ALA A 52 7.34 5.82 6.34
N GLU A 53 7.50 4.88 7.27
CA GLU A 53 8.80 4.37 7.73
C GLU A 53 9.58 3.71 6.59
N CYS A 54 8.95 2.79 5.83
CA CYS A 54 9.62 2.06 4.75
C CYS A 54 10.05 2.95 3.58
N LEU A 55 9.35 4.05 3.33
CA LEU A 55 9.61 4.95 2.20
C LEU A 55 10.32 6.24 2.60
N ASP A 56 10.62 6.40 3.90
CA ASP A 56 11.22 7.59 4.51
C ASP A 56 10.47 8.87 4.11
N ILE A 57 9.16 8.87 4.35
CA ILE A 57 8.26 10.01 4.10
C ILE A 57 7.32 10.23 5.26
N SER A 58 6.78 11.43 5.38
CA SER A 58 5.77 11.72 6.39
C SER A 58 4.48 10.90 6.19
N VAL A 59 3.86 10.48 7.30
CA VAL A 59 2.55 9.81 7.31
C VAL A 59 1.48 10.64 6.59
N THR A 60 1.50 11.96 6.77
CA THR A 60 0.58 12.88 6.10
C THR A 60 0.70 12.83 4.58
N THR A 61 1.92 12.63 4.06
CA THR A 61 2.17 12.47 2.61
C THR A 61 1.54 11.17 2.09
N VAL A 62 1.67 10.07 2.83
CA VAL A 62 1.02 8.79 2.48
C VAL A 62 -0.50 8.94 2.45
N VAL A 63 -1.08 9.60 3.47
CA VAL A 63 -2.53 9.89 3.51
C VAL A 63 -2.96 10.69 2.30
N GLN A 64 -2.21 11.73 1.92
CA GLN A 64 -2.49 12.53 0.72
C GLN A 64 -2.39 11.72 -0.57
N TYR A 65 -1.40 10.82 -0.69
CA TYR A 65 -1.28 9.93 -1.86
C TYR A 65 -2.51 9.04 -2.00
N VAL A 66 -2.95 8.41 -0.91
CA VAL A 66 -4.13 7.55 -0.92
C VAL A 66 -5.41 8.35 -1.20
N ALA A 67 -5.57 9.53 -0.60
CA ALA A 67 -6.73 10.38 -0.84
C ALA A 67 -6.84 10.81 -2.31
N ARG A 68 -5.72 11.23 -2.92
CA ARG A 68 -5.67 11.59 -4.35
C ARG A 68 -5.92 10.38 -5.25
N ALA A 69 -5.40 9.19 -4.89
CA ALA A 69 -5.64 7.96 -5.63
C ALA A 69 -7.12 7.56 -5.61
N ARG A 70 -7.80 7.70 -4.46
CA ARG A 70 -9.26 7.49 -4.37
C ARG A 70 -10.05 8.45 -5.25
N GLN A 71 -9.70 9.74 -5.23
CA GLN A 71 -10.35 10.74 -6.10
C GLN A 71 -10.19 10.41 -7.59
N LYS A 72 -9.08 9.78 -7.97
CA LYS A 72 -8.80 9.33 -9.33
C LYS A 72 -9.41 7.97 -9.68
N GLY A 73 -10.08 7.31 -8.74
CA GLY A 73 -10.65 5.97 -8.96
C GLY A 73 -9.62 4.85 -9.04
N ASP A 74 -8.42 5.04 -8.47
CA ASP A 74 -7.40 3.99 -8.46
C ASP A 74 -7.83 2.80 -7.59
N VAL A 75 -7.85 1.62 -8.20
CA VAL A 75 -8.22 0.35 -7.54
C VAL A 75 -7.34 0.04 -6.32
N ARG A 76 -6.07 0.47 -6.32
CA ARG A 76 -5.12 0.21 -5.22
C ARG A 76 -5.51 0.94 -3.93
N ALA A 77 -6.23 2.05 -4.05
CA ALA A 77 -6.67 2.85 -2.91
C ALA A 77 -7.95 2.30 -2.24
N ASN A 78 -8.59 1.30 -2.86
CA ASN A 78 -9.79 0.64 -2.37
C ASN A 78 -9.42 -0.69 -1.70
N ARG A 79 -9.46 -0.71 -0.36
CA ARG A 79 -9.19 -1.93 0.42
C ARG A 79 -10.48 -2.70 0.70
N PRO A 80 -10.45 -4.04 0.61
CA PRO A 80 -11.60 -4.86 0.97
C PRO A 80 -11.85 -4.89 2.49
N PHE A 81 -10.84 -4.61 3.31
CA PHE A 81 -10.95 -4.60 4.77
C PHE A 81 -10.30 -3.37 5.38
N LYS A 82 -10.74 -3.00 6.59
CA LYS A 82 -10.09 -1.95 7.39
C LYS A 82 -8.75 -2.41 7.99
N HIS A 83 -8.66 -3.68 8.39
CA HIS A 83 -7.52 -4.23 9.14
C HIS A 83 -6.89 -5.43 8.43
N ARG A 84 -5.54 -5.48 8.38
CA ARG A 84 -4.77 -6.56 7.76
C ARG A 84 -5.08 -7.95 8.34
N GLY A 85 -5.39 -8.02 9.64
CA GLY A 85 -5.75 -9.27 10.31
C GLY A 85 -6.95 -9.99 9.69
N ARG A 86 -7.94 -9.26 9.15
CA ARG A 86 -9.09 -9.87 8.47
C ARG A 86 -8.69 -10.56 7.16
N LEU A 87 -7.82 -9.92 6.38
CA LEU A 87 -7.28 -10.51 5.15
C LEU A 87 -6.46 -11.77 5.47
N GLN A 88 -5.57 -11.70 6.46
CA GLN A 88 -4.79 -12.86 6.90
C GLN A 88 -5.70 -14.00 7.37
N ALA A 89 -6.76 -13.71 8.12
CA ALA A 89 -7.70 -14.72 8.58
C ALA A 89 -8.42 -15.42 7.41
N LEU A 90 -8.79 -14.67 6.36
CA LEU A 90 -9.38 -15.24 5.14
C LEU A 90 -8.39 -16.12 4.37
N GLN A 91 -7.16 -15.64 4.19
CA GLN A 91 -6.10 -16.42 3.55
C GLN A 91 -5.82 -17.72 4.32
N ARG A 92 -5.75 -17.66 5.66
CA ARG A 92 -5.59 -18.85 6.51
C ARG A 92 -6.76 -19.81 6.38
N ARG A 93 -8.01 -19.32 6.38
CA ARG A 93 -9.20 -20.17 6.17
C ARG A 93 -9.16 -20.87 4.81
N LYS A 94 -8.74 -20.16 3.75
CA LYS A 94 -8.57 -20.73 2.40
C LYS A 94 -7.50 -21.83 2.42
N ALA A 95 -6.32 -21.55 2.98
CA ALA A 95 -5.23 -22.52 3.07
C ALA A 95 -5.62 -23.79 3.86
N ILE A 96 -6.35 -23.64 4.98
CA ILE A 96 -6.85 -24.80 5.75
C ILE A 96 -7.76 -25.69 4.89
N ARG A 97 -8.66 -25.10 4.09
CA ARG A 97 -9.56 -25.85 3.21
C ARG A 97 -8.80 -26.56 2.10
N GLU A 98 -7.85 -25.88 1.47
CA GLU A 98 -7.01 -26.44 0.41
C GLU A 98 -6.19 -27.63 0.92
N MET A 99 -5.53 -27.50 2.06
CA MET A 99 -4.76 -28.61 2.66
C MET A 99 -5.67 -29.78 3.08
N LYS A 100 -6.89 -29.49 3.54
CA LYS A 100 -7.85 -30.56 3.85
C LYS A 100 -8.30 -31.29 2.59
N ALA A 101 -8.49 -30.58 1.48
CA ALA A 101 -8.83 -31.17 0.18
C ALA A 101 -7.70 -32.07 -0.35
N LEU A 102 -6.44 -31.74 -0.02
CA LEU A 102 -5.27 -32.60 -0.27
C LEU A 102 -5.17 -33.82 0.66
N GLY A 103 -6.14 -34.01 1.57
CA GLY A 103 -6.19 -35.17 2.47
C GLY A 103 -5.40 -35.03 3.78
N MET A 104 -4.77 -33.89 4.05
CA MET A 104 -3.99 -33.69 5.27
C MET A 104 -4.86 -33.75 6.54
N SER A 105 -4.30 -34.28 7.62
CA SER A 105 -4.94 -34.30 8.93
C SER A 105 -4.88 -32.92 9.61
N ALA A 106 -5.79 -32.67 10.56
CA ALA A 106 -5.81 -31.39 11.28
C ALA A 106 -4.50 -31.08 12.05
N ARG A 107 -3.78 -32.11 12.50
CA ARG A 107 -2.48 -31.94 13.18
C ARG A 107 -1.38 -31.54 12.21
N GLU A 108 -1.34 -32.13 11.01
CA GLU A 108 -0.37 -31.79 9.97
C GLU A 108 -0.59 -30.36 9.46
N ILE A 109 -1.85 -29.99 9.20
CA ILE A 109 -2.23 -28.62 8.80
C ILE A 109 -1.79 -27.61 9.86
N ALA A 110 -2.03 -27.92 11.15
CA ALA A 110 -1.64 -27.07 12.26
C ALA A 110 -0.11 -26.88 12.32
N LYS A 111 0.66 -27.97 12.14
CA LYS A 111 2.12 -27.94 12.09
C LYS A 111 2.63 -27.11 10.91
N GLN A 112 2.05 -27.30 9.72
CA GLN A 112 2.46 -26.61 8.50
C GLN A 112 2.17 -25.10 8.55
N LEU A 113 1.03 -24.71 9.12
CA LEU A 113 0.63 -23.31 9.26
C LEU A 113 1.15 -22.64 10.55
N GLY A 114 1.77 -23.39 11.46
CA GLY A 114 2.25 -22.89 12.76
C GLY A 114 1.13 -22.39 13.68
N ILE A 115 -0.04 -23.05 13.68
CA ILE A 115 -1.22 -22.62 14.44
C ILE A 115 -1.74 -23.74 15.36
N ASN A 116 -2.60 -23.37 16.31
CA ASN A 116 -3.20 -24.33 17.24
C ASN A 116 -4.13 -25.32 16.51
N VAL A 117 -3.98 -26.62 16.80
CA VAL A 117 -4.82 -27.71 16.26
C VAL A 117 -6.31 -27.45 16.50
N ARG A 118 -6.69 -26.93 17.67
CA ARG A 118 -8.09 -26.63 18.01
C ARG A 118 -8.69 -25.59 17.08
N LEU A 119 -7.91 -24.58 16.68
CA LEU A 119 -8.36 -23.57 15.71
C LEU A 119 -8.64 -24.20 14.35
N VAL A 120 -7.77 -25.10 13.88
CA VAL A 120 -7.97 -25.82 12.60
C VAL A 120 -9.26 -26.63 12.66
N GLN A 121 -9.49 -27.38 13.72
CA GLN A 121 -10.71 -28.19 13.90
C GLN A 121 -11.98 -27.33 13.86
N ILE A 122 -12.00 -26.18 14.57
CA ILE A 122 -13.14 -25.26 14.55
C ILE A 122 -13.40 -24.77 13.12
N ARG A 123 -12.37 -24.34 12.39
CA ARG A 123 -12.52 -23.81 11.03
C ARG A 123 -12.93 -24.87 10.00
N LEU A 124 -12.50 -26.11 10.18
CA LEU A 124 -12.96 -27.23 9.36
C LEU A 124 -14.43 -27.55 9.66
N LYS A 125 -14.85 -27.54 10.93
CA LYS A 125 -16.25 -27.74 11.31
C LYS A 125 -17.16 -26.65 10.77
N GLU A 126 -16.78 -25.38 10.90
CA GLU A 126 -17.52 -24.24 10.32
C GLU A 126 -17.69 -24.35 8.80
N SER A 127 -16.75 -24.99 8.10
CA SER A 127 -16.81 -25.15 6.64
C SER A 127 -17.65 -26.35 6.18
N GLY A 128 -17.90 -27.32 7.06
CA GLY A 128 -18.71 -28.52 6.75
C GLY A 128 -20.18 -28.41 7.17
N ASN A 129 -20.54 -27.35 7.89
CA ASN A 129 -21.90 -27.08 8.38
C ASN A 129 -22.66 -26.07 7.48
N GLY A 130 -22.23 -25.91 6.22
CA GLY A 130 -22.84 -25.03 5.23
C GLY A 130 -23.51 -25.82 4.11
#